data_AF-A0A7X8CQS1-F1
#
_entry.id   AF-A0A7X8CQS1-F1
#
_cell.length_a   1.000
_cell.length_b   1.000
_cell.length_c   1.000
_cell.angle_alpha   90.00
_cell.angle_beta   90.00
_cell.angle_gamma   90.00
#
_symmetry.space_group_name_H-M   'P 1'
#
loop_
_entity.id
_entity.type
_entity.pdbx_description
1 polymer ?
#
loop_
_entity_poly.entity_id
_entity_poly.type
_entity_poly.pdbx_seq_one_letter_code
_entity_poly.pdbx_strand_id
1 'polypeptide(L)'
;MDIRLKGVTCKQESLFKNSIIYFKQTKVMTTRKKKKIIIGVILGFVLLILGSLAAIPVLVMNSFVNMHVNFDTVWAAEDFGIEAEHFFVTTDDNLRISAYEVSVENPKAIIICLSGMHMPSATVYFGHARFLKKTIMLPFSLT
;
A
#
# COMPACT_ATOMS: atom_id res chain seq x y z
N MET A 1 21.92 61.25 -69.35
CA MET A 1 21.02 60.16 -68.91
C MET A 1 21.30 59.92 -67.44
N ASP A 2 20.43 60.40 -66.55
CA ASP A 2 20.44 59.96 -65.15
C ASP A 2 19.03 60.19 -64.57
N ILE A 3 18.24 59.11 -64.46
CA ILE A 3 16.87 59.14 -63.95
C ILE A 3 16.92 58.71 -62.49
N ARG A 4 16.78 59.69 -61.58
CA ARG A 4 16.66 59.50 -60.12
C ARG A 4 15.45 58.62 -59.77
N LEU A 5 15.69 57.33 -59.55
CA LEU A 5 14.79 56.41 -58.85
C LEU A 5 14.96 56.57 -57.32
N LYS A 6 14.38 57.62 -56.72
CA LYS A 6 14.43 57.83 -55.24
C LYS A 6 13.10 57.60 -54.51
N GLY A 7 12.01 57.29 -55.22
CA GLY A 7 10.65 57.25 -54.63
C GLY A 7 10.12 55.86 -54.22
N VAL A 8 10.74 54.77 -54.67
CA VAL A 8 10.12 53.42 -54.56
C VAL A 8 10.59 52.65 -53.32
N THR A 9 11.77 52.95 -52.79
CA THR A 9 12.40 52.14 -51.72
C THR A 9 11.77 52.34 -50.33
N CYS A 10 11.26 53.54 -50.02
CA CYS A 10 10.76 53.85 -48.67
C CYS A 10 9.39 53.23 -48.34
N LYS A 11 8.50 53.08 -49.34
CA LYS A 11 7.13 52.56 -49.13
C LYS A 11 7.06 51.03 -49.06
N GLN A 12 8.00 50.35 -49.72
CA GLN A 12 8.06 48.89 -49.72
C GLN A 12 8.64 48.35 -48.40
N GLU A 13 9.59 49.07 -47.80
CA GLU A 13 10.22 48.68 -46.54
C GLU A 13 9.26 48.81 -45.34
N SER A 14 8.35 49.80 -45.36
CA SER A 14 7.35 49.98 -44.29
C SER A 14 6.24 48.93 -44.35
N LEU A 15 5.80 48.53 -45.54
CA LEU A 15 4.83 47.44 -45.71
C LEU A 15 5.40 46.08 -45.31
N PHE A 16 6.68 45.83 -45.59
CA PHE A 16 7.36 44.61 -45.18
C PHE A 16 7.61 44.56 -43.66
N LYS A 17 7.98 45.67 -43.03
CA LYS A 17 8.11 45.74 -41.55
C LYS A 17 6.76 45.50 -40.86
N ASN A 18 5.68 46.09 -41.37
CA ASN A 18 4.35 45.87 -40.80
C ASN A 18 3.89 44.41 -40.95
N SER A 19 4.11 43.76 -42.09
CA SER A 19 3.70 42.35 -42.27
C SER A 19 4.44 41.41 -41.30
N ILE A 20 5.73 41.65 -41.04
CA ILE A 20 6.51 40.89 -40.06
C ILE A 20 5.98 41.11 -38.64
N ILE A 21 5.60 42.34 -38.28
CA ILE A 21 5.02 42.66 -36.96
C ILE A 21 3.68 41.94 -36.77
N TYR A 22 2.81 41.95 -37.79
CA TYR A 22 1.53 41.22 -37.75
C TYR A 22 1.74 39.70 -37.64
N PHE A 23 2.70 39.14 -38.37
CA PHE A 23 3.02 37.71 -38.29
C PHE A 23 3.66 37.31 -36.95
N LYS A 24 4.46 38.20 -36.36
CA LYS A 24 5.07 38.01 -35.03
C LYS A 24 4.02 38.07 -33.92
N GLN A 25 3.07 38.99 -34.02
CA GLN A 25 1.94 39.13 -33.08
C GLN A 25 1.02 37.89 -33.10
N THR A 26 0.66 37.38 -34.29
CA THR A 26 -0.21 36.20 -34.41
C THR A 26 0.45 34.91 -33.90
N LYS A 27 1.78 34.76 -34.07
CA LYS A 27 2.53 33.60 -33.56
C LYS A 27 2.68 33.61 -32.02
N VAL A 28 2.72 34.79 -31.40
CA VAL A 28 2.85 34.95 -29.93
C VAL A 28 1.51 34.72 -29.20
N MET A 29 0.38 35.14 -29.77
CA MET A 29 -0.94 34.95 -29.14
C MET A 29 -1.41 33.49 -29.13
N THR A 30 -1.05 32.68 -30.14
CA THR A 30 -1.48 31.28 -30.26
C THR A 30 -0.68 30.33 -29.36
N THR A 31 0.60 30.62 -29.13
CA THR A 31 1.49 29.81 -28.27
C THR A 31 1.23 30.01 -26.78
N ARG A 32 0.83 31.21 -26.34
CA ARG A 32 0.43 31.48 -24.94
C ARG A 32 -0.84 30.74 -24.53
N LYS A 33 -1.83 30.62 -25.43
CA LYS A 33 -3.10 29.90 -25.17
C LYS A 33 -2.88 28.38 -25.07
N LYS A 34 -2.05 27.80 -25.94
CA LYS A 34 -1.70 26.36 -25.90
C LYS A 34 -0.92 25.98 -24.63
N LYS A 35 0.00 26.84 -24.14
CA LYS A 35 0.72 26.61 -22.87
C LYS A 35 -0.21 26.53 -21.65
N LYS A 36 -1.27 27.34 -21.58
CA LYS A 36 -2.24 27.29 -20.48
C LYS A 36 -3.04 25.99 -20.45
N ILE A 37 -3.40 25.46 -21.63
CA ILE A 37 -4.09 24.17 -21.75
C ILE A 37 -3.18 23.03 -21.29
N ILE A 38 -1.91 23.01 -21.73
CA ILE A 38 -0.93 21.99 -21.33
C ILE A 38 -0.71 21.99 -19.82
N ILE A 39 -0.57 23.17 -19.19
CA ILE A 39 -0.42 23.27 -17.73
C ILE A 39 -1.66 22.75 -17.01
N GLY A 40 -2.86 23.08 -17.50
CA GLY A 40 -4.11 22.55 -16.93
C GLY A 40 -4.21 21.03 -17.03
N VAL A 41 -3.80 20.45 -18.16
CA VAL A 41 -3.75 18.99 -18.33
C VAL A 41 -2.74 18.35 -17.37
N ILE A 42 -1.54 18.91 -17.25
CA ILE A 42 -0.51 18.39 -16.33
C ILE A 42 -1.01 18.48 -14.88
N LEU A 43 -1.58 19.62 -14.49
CA LEU A 43 -2.10 19.82 -13.13
C LEU A 43 -3.25 18.85 -12.82
N GLY A 44 -4.15 18.62 -13.78
CA GLY A 44 -5.22 17.63 -13.66
C GLY A 44 -4.67 16.21 -13.52
N PHE A 45 -3.63 15.87 -14.28
CA PHE A 45 -2.98 14.56 -14.18
C PHE A 45 -2.31 14.35 -12.82
N VAL A 46 -1.64 15.38 -12.29
CA VAL A 46 -1.02 15.35 -10.95
C VAL A 46 -2.08 15.18 -9.87
N LEU A 47 -3.19 15.92 -9.95
CA LEU A 47 -4.31 15.78 -9.01
C LEU A 47 -4.95 14.39 -9.08
N LEU A 48 -5.06 13.81 -10.27
CA LEU A 48 -5.60 12.47 -10.47
C LEU A 48 -4.69 11.41 -9.83
N ILE A 49 -3.37 11.53 -10.00
CA ILE A 49 -2.39 10.63 -9.37
C ILE A 49 -2.43 10.74 -7.84
N LEU A 50 -2.47 11.97 -7.29
CA LEU A 50 -2.55 12.17 -5.85
C LEU A 50 -3.87 11.62 -5.28
N GLY A 51 -4.99 11.85 -5.97
CA GLY A 51 -6.29 11.34 -5.59
C GLY A 51 -6.35 9.82 -5.60
N SER A 52 -5.82 9.18 -6.64
CA SER A 52 -5.79 7.71 -6.71
C SER A 52 -4.89 7.12 -5.64
N LEU A 53 -3.74 7.72 -5.36
CA LEU A 53 -2.82 7.24 -4.33
C LEU A 53 -3.45 7.29 -2.93
N ALA A 54 -4.26 8.32 -2.64
CA ALA A 54 -5.00 8.42 -1.38
C ALA A 54 -6.20 7.46 -1.33
N ALA A 55 -6.86 7.20 -2.47
CA ALA A 55 -8.02 6.31 -2.53
C ALA A 55 -7.66 4.83 -2.44
N ILE A 56 -6.49 4.42 -2.94
CA ILE A 56 -6.07 3.01 -2.96
C ILE A 56 -6.08 2.41 -1.54
N PRO A 57 -5.38 2.96 -0.51
CA PRO A 57 -5.39 2.39 0.83
C PRO A 57 -6.80 2.19 1.37
N VAL A 58 -7.68 3.18 1.22
CA VAL A 58 -9.07 3.10 1.70
C VAL A 58 -9.83 1.95 1.04
N LEU A 59 -9.64 1.75 -0.27
CA LEU A 59 -10.29 0.68 -1.01
C LEU A 59 -9.76 -0.71 -0.62
N VAL A 60 -8.44 -0.87 -0.44
CA VAL A 60 -7.87 -2.17 -0.08
C VAL A 60 -8.03 -2.49 1.40
N MET A 61 -8.00 -1.49 2.30
CA MET A 61 -8.11 -1.70 3.75
C MET A 61 -9.41 -2.42 4.10
N ASN A 62 -10.50 -2.08 3.42
CA ASN A 62 -11.80 -2.71 3.65
C ASN A 62 -11.77 -4.22 3.36
N SER A 63 -10.95 -4.67 2.40
CA SER A 63 -10.76 -6.08 2.07
C SER A 63 -9.87 -6.79 3.10
N PHE A 64 -8.82 -6.13 3.59
CA PHE A 64 -7.93 -6.70 4.60
C PHE A 64 -8.58 -6.82 5.99
N VAL A 65 -9.38 -5.82 6.39
CA VAL A 65 -10.00 -5.78 7.72
C VAL A 65 -11.20 -6.73 7.84
N ASN A 66 -11.99 -6.88 6.77
CA ASN A 66 -13.19 -7.75 6.79
C ASN A 66 -12.91 -9.18 6.31
N MET A 67 -11.65 -9.54 6.09
CA MET A 67 -11.29 -10.90 5.71
C MET A 67 -11.56 -11.83 6.88
N HIS A 68 -12.65 -12.60 6.79
CA HIS A 68 -12.93 -13.65 7.77
C HIS A 68 -11.93 -14.79 7.54
N VAL A 69 -11.09 -15.07 8.53
CA VAL A 69 -10.09 -16.13 8.44
C VAL A 69 -10.79 -17.47 8.58
N ASN A 70 -11.12 -18.09 7.45
CA ASN A 70 -11.48 -19.50 7.41
C ASN A 70 -10.19 -20.30 7.28
N PHE A 71 -9.89 -21.13 8.27
CA PHE A 71 -8.73 -22.01 8.22
C PHE A 71 -9.05 -23.23 7.37
N ASP A 72 -8.33 -23.41 6.26
CA ASP A 72 -8.45 -24.62 5.42
C ASP A 72 -8.00 -25.88 6.16
N THR A 73 -7.09 -25.71 7.13
CA THR A 73 -6.49 -26.78 7.91
C THR A 73 -6.50 -26.43 9.40
N VAL A 74 -7.11 -27.30 10.20
CA VAL A 74 -7.06 -27.27 11.66
C VAL A 74 -6.44 -28.59 12.11
N TRP A 75 -5.35 -28.52 12.86
CA TRP A 75 -4.70 -29.71 13.41
C TRP A 75 -5.26 -30.05 14.78
N ALA A 76 -5.29 -31.34 15.08
CA ALA A 76 -5.55 -31.84 16.42
C ALA A 76 -4.24 -31.90 17.23
N ALA A 77 -4.31 -31.84 18.55
CA ALA A 77 -3.12 -31.93 19.39
C ALA A 77 -2.47 -33.33 19.26
N GLU A 78 -3.32 -34.33 19.08
CA GLU A 78 -3.01 -35.74 18.92
C GLU A 78 -2.18 -36.00 17.67
N ASP A 79 -2.35 -35.21 16.61
CA ASP A 79 -1.54 -35.28 15.39
C ASP A 79 -0.05 -35.02 15.68
N PHE A 80 0.25 -34.30 16.76
CA PHE A 80 1.59 -34.00 17.24
C PHE A 80 2.02 -34.89 18.41
N GLY A 81 1.19 -35.83 18.85
CA GLY A 81 1.46 -36.71 19.99
C GLY A 81 1.47 -35.98 21.33
N ILE A 82 0.68 -34.91 21.46
CA ILE A 82 0.45 -34.18 22.70
C ILE A 82 -1.03 -34.10 23.00
N GLU A 83 -1.38 -33.95 24.27
CA GLU A 83 -2.74 -33.64 24.70
C GLU A 83 -2.86 -32.14 24.95
N ALA A 84 -3.96 -31.55 24.50
CA ALA A 84 -4.28 -30.15 24.74
C ALA A 84 -5.74 -30.01 25.19
N GLU A 85 -5.97 -29.22 26.23
CA GLU A 85 -7.32 -28.85 26.68
C GLU A 85 -7.81 -27.63 25.90
N HIS A 86 -9.00 -27.73 25.31
CA HIS A 86 -9.64 -26.61 24.63
C HIS A 86 -10.58 -25.88 25.57
N PHE A 87 -10.44 -24.56 25.66
CA PHE A 87 -11.30 -23.72 26.50
C PHE A 87 -11.52 -22.34 25.86
N PHE A 88 -12.48 -21.58 26.40
CA PHE A 88 -12.78 -20.23 25.93
C PHE A 88 -12.41 -19.20 26.98
N VAL A 89 -11.65 -18.19 26.57
CA VAL A 89 -11.39 -16.99 27.36
C VAL A 89 -12.41 -15.93 26.96
N THR A 90 -13.10 -15.35 27.94
CA THR A 90 -14.02 -14.24 27.69
C THR A 90 -13.35 -12.94 28.11
N THR A 91 -13.28 -11.99 27.20
CA THR A 91 -12.73 -10.65 27.45
C THR A 91 -13.76 -9.74 28.14
N ASP A 92 -13.30 -8.61 28.67
CA ASP A 92 -14.17 -7.63 29.34
C ASP A 92 -15.26 -7.04 28.43
N ASP A 93 -15.03 -7.03 27.11
CA ASP A 93 -15.99 -6.64 26.07
C ASP A 93 -16.86 -7.81 25.56
N ASN A 94 -16.87 -8.95 26.27
CA ASN A 94 -17.65 -10.15 25.99
C ASN A 94 -17.27 -10.90 24.70
N LEU A 95 -16.06 -10.70 24.16
CA LEU A 95 -15.57 -11.52 23.06
C LEU A 95 -15.11 -12.87 23.60
N ARG A 96 -15.49 -13.94 22.91
CA ARG A 96 -15.08 -15.31 23.23
C ARG A 96 -13.89 -15.71 22.37
N ILE A 97 -12.74 -15.89 23.00
CA ILE A 97 -11.49 -16.29 22.36
C ILE A 97 -11.29 -17.79 22.58
N SER A 98 -11.09 -18.53 21.50
CA SER A 98 -10.72 -19.95 21.54
C SER A 98 -9.25 -20.10 21.93
N ALA A 99 -8.96 -20.88 22.97
CA ALA A 99 -7.62 -21.13 23.46
C ALA A 99 -7.37 -22.63 23.71
N TYR A 100 -6.10 -23.02 23.62
CA TYR A 100 -5.67 -24.39 23.92
C TYR A 100 -4.57 -24.36 24.97
N GLU A 101 -4.69 -25.19 26.01
CA GLU A 101 -3.68 -25.37 27.03
C GLU A 101 -2.97 -26.71 26.85
N VAL A 102 -1.64 -26.71 26.90
CA VAL A 102 -0.83 -27.92 26.95
C VAL A 102 -0.12 -27.95 28.30
N SER A 103 -0.65 -28.71 29.25
CA SER A 103 -0.13 -28.75 30.61
C SER A 103 1.07 -29.69 30.74
N VAL A 104 1.94 -29.35 31.70
CA VAL A 104 3.13 -30.12 32.10
C VAL A 104 3.20 -30.21 33.61
N GLU A 105 3.77 -31.30 34.13
CA GLU A 105 3.95 -31.48 35.56
C GLU A 105 5.04 -30.51 36.09
N ASN A 106 4.73 -29.74 37.13
CA ASN A 106 5.62 -28.74 37.75
C ASN A 106 6.19 -27.70 36.75
N PRO A 107 5.34 -26.82 36.18
CA PRO A 107 5.78 -25.84 35.19
C PRO A 107 6.72 -24.79 35.82
N LYS A 108 7.85 -24.51 35.16
CA LYS A 108 8.78 -23.43 35.53
C LYS A 108 8.39 -22.07 34.94
N ALA A 109 7.60 -22.08 33.87
CA ALA A 109 7.17 -20.88 33.15
C ALA A 109 5.87 -21.17 32.37
N ILE A 110 5.13 -20.11 32.06
CA ILE A 110 3.97 -20.13 31.17
C ILE A 110 4.35 -19.43 29.86
N ILE A 111 4.04 -20.07 28.74
CA ILE A 111 4.32 -19.54 27.39
C ILE A 111 2.99 -19.36 26.68
N ILE A 112 2.70 -18.14 26.23
CA ILE A 112 1.48 -17.80 25.49
C ILE A 112 1.87 -17.58 24.03
N CYS A 113 1.35 -18.45 23.15
CA CYS A 113 1.52 -18.33 21.71
C CYS A 113 0.29 -17.65 21.11
N LEU A 114 0.49 -16.55 20.38
CA LEU A 114 -0.58 -15.79 19.73
C LEU A 114 -0.49 -15.92 18.22
N SER A 115 -1.57 -16.34 17.56
CA SER A 115 -1.68 -16.33 16.10
C SER A 115 -2.03 -14.91 15.60
N GLY A 116 -1.40 -14.47 14.50
CA GLY A 116 -1.71 -13.19 13.86
C GLY A 116 -2.95 -13.23 12.97
N MET A 117 -3.46 -12.05 12.57
CA MET A 117 -4.67 -11.89 11.73
C MET A 117 -4.63 -12.60 10.37
N HIS A 118 -3.45 -12.87 9.82
CA HIS A 118 -3.28 -13.62 8.55
C HIS A 118 -2.44 -14.89 8.75
N MET A 119 -2.22 -15.28 10.00
CA MET A 119 -1.47 -16.48 10.38
C MET A 119 -2.41 -17.69 10.33
N PRO A 120 -1.94 -18.91 10.02
CA PRO A 120 -2.72 -20.13 10.20
C PRO A 120 -3.22 -20.28 11.65
N SER A 121 -4.18 -21.19 11.84
CA SER A 121 -4.88 -21.38 13.11
C SER A 121 -3.94 -21.57 14.30
N ALA A 122 -4.43 -21.24 15.49
CA ALA A 122 -3.67 -21.40 16.74
C ALA A 122 -3.13 -22.85 16.94
N THR A 123 -3.72 -23.84 16.27
CA THR A 123 -3.30 -25.24 16.33
C THR A 123 -1.96 -25.52 15.63
N VAL A 124 -1.42 -24.60 14.83
CA VAL A 124 -0.02 -24.67 14.33
C VAL A 124 0.99 -24.69 15.46
N TYR A 125 0.66 -24.09 16.61
CA TYR A 125 1.56 -24.03 17.74
C TYR A 125 1.69 -25.37 18.49
N PHE A 126 0.92 -26.41 18.16
CA PHE A 126 1.07 -27.72 18.79
C PHE A 126 2.46 -28.34 18.56
N GLY A 127 3.05 -28.15 17.37
CA GLY A 127 4.44 -28.56 17.12
C GLY A 127 5.45 -27.86 18.05
N HIS A 128 5.24 -26.57 18.29
CA HIS A 128 6.06 -25.78 19.22
C HIS A 128 5.83 -26.19 20.68
N ALA A 129 4.57 -26.42 21.06
CA ALA A 129 4.20 -26.86 22.40
C ALA A 129 4.84 -28.21 22.74
N ARG A 130 4.86 -29.17 21.79
CA ARG A 130 5.59 -30.44 21.94
C ARG A 130 7.08 -30.23 22.20
N PHE A 131 7.73 -29.36 21.42
CA PHE A 131 9.16 -29.07 21.57
C PHE A 131 9.47 -28.42 22.93
N LEU A 132 8.65 -27.45 23.34
CA LEU A 132 8.80 -26.75 24.61
C LEU A 132 8.54 -27.68 25.80
N LYS A 133 7.49 -28.52 25.72
CA LYS A 133 7.21 -29.55 26.72
C LYS A 133 8.41 -30.48 26.90
N LYS A 134 9.00 -30.98 25.80
CA LYS A 134 10.19 -31.84 25.88
C LYS A 134 11.40 -31.13 26.50
N THR A 135 11.67 -29.88 26.09
CA THR A 135 12.86 -29.14 26.53
C THR A 135 12.75 -28.67 27.99
N ILE A 136 11.57 -28.25 28.44
CA ILE A 136 11.33 -27.78 29.81
C ILE A 136 11.26 -28.95 30.80
N MET A 137 10.80 -30.12 30.34
CA MET A 137 10.66 -31.33 31.16
C MET A 137 11.96 -32.13 31.26
N LEU A 138 12.92 -31.94 30.34
CA LEU A 138 14.27 -32.47 30.52
C LEU A 138 15.01 -31.61 31.56
N PRO A 139 15.53 -32.19 32.67
CA PRO A 139 16.46 -31.47 33.51
C PRO A 139 17.66 -31.09 32.64
N PHE A 140 18.09 -29.85 32.79
CA PHE A 140 19.38 -29.34 32.34
C PHE A 140 20.48 -30.19 33.01
N SER A 141 20.71 -31.39 32.50
CA SER A 141 21.61 -32.41 33.03
C SER A 141 22.63 -32.83 31.98
N LEU A 142 22.94 -31.91 31.07
CA LEU A 142 24.06 -31.97 30.15
C LEU A 142 24.78 -30.62 30.18
N THR A 143 25.51 -30.37 31.25
CA THR A 143 26.73 -29.54 31.23
C THR A 143 27.64 -30.00 32.34
#